data_AF-A0A9E5W3G4-F1
#
_entry.id   AF-A0A9E5W3G4-F1
#
_cell.length_a   1.000
_cell.length_b   1.000
_cell.length_c   1.000
_cell.angle_alpha   90.00
_cell.angle_beta   90.00
_cell.angle_gamma   90.00
#
_symmetry.space_group_name_H-M   'P 1'
#
loop_
_entity.id
_entity.type
_entity.pdbx_description
1 polymer ?
#
loop_
_entity_poly.entity_id
_entity_poly.type
_entity_poly.pdbx_seq_one_letter_code
_entity_poly.pdbx_strand_id
1 'polypeptide(L)'
;MMDSNRLGGFAGRVLLVDLGRETVEKKELTRELAENFLGGYGIGAKVLYEMMPPGADPLGPQSVLGFVTGLANGTKAYLGARYTLVHKSPITGGWNDANSGGYFGPELKKAGYDAVFITGISPKPVYLWIN
;
A
#
# COMPACT_ATOMS: atom_id res chain seq x y z
N MET A 1 10.17 -12.95 24.95
CA MET A 1 11.15 -12.04 24.31
C MET A 1 10.56 -11.59 22.99
N MET A 2 10.35 -10.29 22.79
CA MET A 2 10.05 -9.76 21.47
C MET A 2 11.34 -9.79 20.66
N ASP A 3 11.30 -10.43 19.50
CA ASP A 3 12.40 -10.47 18.55
C ASP A 3 12.80 -9.04 18.14
N SER A 4 14.02 -8.62 18.47
CA SER A 4 14.53 -7.26 18.22
C SER A 4 14.63 -6.92 16.73
N ASN A 5 14.47 -7.92 15.86
CA ASN A 5 14.42 -7.74 14.41
C ASN A 5 13.02 -7.49 13.85
N ARG A 6 11.96 -7.64 14.65
CA ARG A 6 10.58 -7.47 14.16
C ARG A 6 10.11 -6.02 14.32
N LEU A 7 9.78 -5.37 13.21
CA LEU A 7 9.16 -4.03 13.20
C LEU A 7 7.76 -4.12 13.83
N GLY A 8 7.61 -3.68 15.08
CA GLY A 8 6.35 -3.73 15.82
C GLY A 8 5.23 -2.99 15.08
N GLY A 9 4.05 -3.62 14.95
CA GLY A 9 2.90 -3.07 14.23
C GLY A 9 2.95 -3.27 12.70
N PHE A 10 4.07 -3.74 12.15
CA PHE A 10 4.19 -4.05 10.72
C PHE A 10 4.07 -5.54 10.45
N ALA A 11 3.50 -5.87 9.30
CA ALA A 11 3.55 -7.23 8.76
C ALA A 11 4.93 -7.53 8.15
N GLY A 12 5.63 -6.49 7.69
CA GLY A 12 7.01 -6.50 7.22
C GLY A 12 7.16 -6.54 5.71
N ARG A 13 6.07 -6.46 4.93
CA ARG A 13 6.11 -6.64 3.47
C ARG A 13 5.12 -5.77 2.72
N VAL A 14 5.45 -5.41 1.49
CA VAL A 14 4.54 -4.78 0.53
C VAL A 14 4.43 -5.64 -0.73
N LEU A 15 3.25 -5.64 -1.34
CA LEU A 15 3.03 -6.26 -2.65
C LEU A 15 3.12 -5.20 -3.74
N LEU A 16 3.92 -5.47 -4.78
CA LEU A 16 3.91 -4.71 -6.02
C LEU A 16 3.26 -5.56 -7.10
N VAL A 17 2.21 -5.03 -7.72
CA VAL A 17 1.40 -5.72 -8.74
C VAL A 17 1.45 -4.91 -10.02
N ASP A 18 1.94 -5.52 -11.10
CA ASP A 18 1.86 -4.93 -12.44
C ASP A 18 0.80 -5.68 -13.24
N LEU A 19 -0.33 -5.02 -13.50
CA LEU A 19 -1.46 -5.57 -14.24
C LEU A 19 -1.18 -5.71 -15.75
N GLY A 20 -0.27 -4.92 -16.30
CA GLY A 20 0.11 -4.99 -17.71
C GLY A 20 1.07 -6.15 -18.00
N ARG A 21 1.94 -6.46 -17.03
CA ARG A 21 2.91 -7.58 -17.11
C ARG A 21 2.41 -8.86 -16.44
N GLU A 22 1.27 -8.80 -15.75
CA GLU A 22 0.72 -9.89 -14.94
C GLU A 22 1.73 -10.43 -13.90
N THR A 23 2.44 -9.52 -13.23
CA THR A 23 3.45 -9.89 -12.22
C THR A 23 3.06 -9.44 -10.82
N VAL A 24 3.46 -10.24 -9.82
CA VAL A 24 3.32 -9.92 -8.40
C VAL A 24 4.67 -10.11 -7.73
N GLU A 25 5.21 -9.04 -7.15
CA GLU A 25 6.47 -9.05 -6.41
C GLU A 25 6.19 -8.78 -4.93
N LYS A 26 6.85 -9.52 -4.05
CA LYS A 26 6.86 -9.28 -2.61
C LYS A 26 8.14 -8.55 -2.27
N LYS A 27 8.04 -7.35 -1.69
CA LYS A 27 9.19 -6.61 -1.17
C LYS A 27 9.14 -6.53 0.33
N GLU A 28 10.28 -6.74 0.97
CA GLU A 28 10.42 -6.51 2.41
C GLU A 28 10.30 -5.01 2.69
N LEU A 29 9.57 -4.67 3.75
CA LEU A 29 9.47 -3.32 4.27
C LEU A 29 10.75 -3.02 5.04
N THR A 30 11.54 -2.06 4.55
CA THR A 30 12.79 -1.71 5.22
C THR A 30 12.52 -1.00 6.55
N ARG A 31 13.43 -1.18 7.51
CA ARG A 31 13.40 -0.45 8.78
C ARG A 31 13.39 1.05 8.57
N GLU A 32 14.22 1.54 7.63
CA GLU A 32 14.28 2.96 7.27
C GLU A 32 12.90 3.49 6.84
N LEU A 33 12.20 2.75 5.97
CA LEU A 33 10.87 3.14 5.50
C LEU A 33 9.87 3.16 6.66
N ALA A 34 9.89 2.14 7.52
CA ALA A 34 9.03 2.06 8.69
C ALA A 34 9.28 3.16 9.73
N GLU A 35 10.54 3.51 9.99
CA GLU A 35 10.91 4.50 11.01
C GLU A 35 10.70 5.93 10.51
N ASN A 36 11.04 6.22 9.25
CA ASN A 36 10.94 7.56 8.69
C ASN A 36 9.53 7.91 8.19
N PHE A 37 8.73 6.91 7.80
CA PHE A 37 7.42 7.13 7.17
C PHE A 37 6.26 6.46 7.90
N LEU A 38 6.52 5.80 9.03
CA LEU A 38 5.52 5.08 9.81
C LEU A 38 4.77 4.08 8.92
N GLY A 39 3.45 4.25 8.75
CA GLY A 39 2.61 3.43 7.91
C GLY A 39 1.56 4.27 7.18
N GLY A 40 0.57 3.62 6.55
CA GLY A 40 -0.50 4.31 5.85
C GLY A 40 0.02 5.33 4.84
N TYR A 41 -0.42 6.59 4.98
CA TYR A 41 -0.09 7.69 4.07
C TYR A 41 1.42 7.90 3.86
N GLY A 42 2.25 7.76 4.90
CA GLY A 42 3.68 8.05 4.79
C GLY A 42 4.39 7.07 3.85
N ILE A 43 4.18 5.77 4.06
CA ILE A 43 4.65 4.72 3.14
C ILE A 43 4.06 4.95 1.74
N GLY A 44 2.76 5.22 1.67
CA GLY A 44 2.07 5.50 0.40
C GLY A 44 2.71 6.64 -0.40
N ALA A 45 2.96 7.77 0.25
CA ALA A 45 3.55 8.95 -0.37
C ALA A 45 4.98 8.68 -0.83
N LYS A 46 5.81 8.02 0.01
CA LYS A 46 7.19 7.67 -0.34
C LYS A 46 7.26 6.75 -1.55
N VAL A 47 6.44 5.69 -1.56
CA VAL A 47 6.42 4.72 -2.67
C VAL A 47 5.91 5.36 -3.95
N LEU A 48 4.83 6.14 -3.92
CA LEU A 48 4.33 6.86 -5.09
C LEU A 48 5.36 7.84 -5.64
N TYR A 49 6.07 8.55 -4.77
CA TYR A 49 7.13 9.48 -5.17
C TYR A 49 8.29 8.78 -5.89
N GLU A 50 8.64 7.55 -5.48
CA GLU A 50 9.72 6.78 -6.11
C GLU A 50 9.30 6.06 -7.38
N MET A 51 8.07 5.53 -7.43
CA MET A 51 7.61 4.68 -8.52
C MET A 51 6.99 5.46 -9.68
N MET A 52 6.40 6.63 -9.42
CA MET A 52 5.63 7.37 -10.43
C MET A 52 6.47 8.49 -11.03
N PRO A 53 6.69 8.53 -12.35
CA PRO A 53 7.46 9.59 -12.96
C PRO A 53 6.75 10.95 -12.85
N PRO A 54 7.50 12.06 -12.79
CA PRO A 54 6.92 13.40 -12.85
C PRO A 54 6.02 13.55 -14.08
N GLY A 55 4.83 14.12 -13.88
CA GLY A 55 3.88 14.32 -14.96
C GLY A 55 3.12 13.08 -15.44
N ALA A 56 3.27 11.92 -14.79
CA ALA A 56 2.49 10.71 -15.11
C ALA A 56 0.99 11.01 -15.24
N ASP A 57 0.34 10.48 -16.28
CA ASP A 57 -1.11 10.54 -16.42
C ASP A 57 -1.76 9.75 -15.27
N PRO A 58 -2.63 10.36 -14.44
CA PRO A 58 -3.30 9.66 -13.34
C PRO A 58 -4.15 8.45 -13.79
N LEU A 59 -4.56 8.40 -15.05
CA LEU A 59 -5.31 7.28 -15.63
C LEU A 59 -4.46 6.41 -16.56
N GLY A 60 -3.17 6.72 -16.70
CA GLY A 60 -2.24 6.00 -17.56
C GLY A 60 -1.56 4.81 -16.87
N PRO A 61 -0.83 3.98 -17.64
CA PRO A 61 -0.20 2.75 -17.13
C PRO A 61 0.95 2.99 -16.13
N GLN A 62 1.48 4.22 -16.08
CA GLN A 62 2.50 4.64 -15.11
C GLN A 62 1.90 5.15 -13.79
N SER A 63 0.58 5.29 -13.71
CA SER A 63 -0.10 5.64 -12.47
C SER A 63 0.02 4.51 -11.46
N VAL A 64 0.17 4.88 -10.19
CA VAL A 64 0.30 3.93 -9.08
C VAL A 64 -0.88 4.11 -8.14
N LEU A 65 -1.63 3.03 -7.93
CA LEU A 65 -2.68 2.95 -6.91
C LEU A 65 -2.18 2.13 -5.73
N GLY A 66 -2.10 2.73 -4.55
CA GLY A 66 -1.67 2.07 -3.32
C GLY A 66 -2.83 1.83 -2.36
N PHE A 67 -2.96 0.61 -1.85
CA PHE A 67 -3.76 0.28 -0.67
C PHE A 67 -2.79 0.13 0.50
N VAL A 68 -2.86 1.03 1.48
CA VAL A 68 -1.90 1.09 2.60
C VAL A 68 -2.63 0.92 3.93
N THR A 69 -2.13 0.03 4.78
CA THR A 69 -2.69 -0.21 6.10
C THR A 69 -2.12 0.76 7.14
N GLY A 70 -2.95 1.18 8.09
CA GLY A 70 -2.47 1.92 9.25
C GLY A 70 -1.64 1.04 10.20
N LEU A 71 -0.76 1.66 10.98
CA LEU A 71 0.13 0.95 11.91
C LEU A 71 -0.63 0.12 12.96
N ALA A 72 -1.79 0.61 13.39
CA ALA A 72 -2.63 -0.07 14.38
C ALA A 72 -3.46 -1.25 13.82
N ASN A 73 -3.44 -1.48 12.50
CA ASN A 73 -4.24 -2.54 11.89
C ASN A 73 -3.78 -3.91 12.37
N GLY A 74 -4.72 -4.80 12.68
CA GLY A 74 -4.43 -6.13 13.23
C GLY A 74 -4.03 -6.15 14.72
N THR A 75 -4.04 -4.99 15.39
CA THR A 75 -3.77 -4.90 16.85
C THR A 75 -5.08 -4.84 17.65
N LYS A 76 -4.99 -4.79 18.98
CA LYS A 76 -6.13 -4.58 19.90
C LYS A 76 -6.47 -3.09 20.12
N ALA A 77 -5.84 -2.17 19.38
CA ALA A 77 -6.12 -0.75 19.52
C ALA A 77 -7.57 -0.43 19.11
N TYR A 78 -8.26 0.36 19.92
CA TYR A 78 -9.60 0.85 19.60
C TYR A 78 -9.57 1.67 18.30
N LEU A 79 -10.54 1.41 17.42
CA LEU A 79 -10.68 2.08 16.11
C LEU A 79 -9.44 1.96 15.20
N GLY A 80 -8.57 0.97 15.44
CA GLY A 80 -7.30 0.79 14.75
C GLY A 80 -7.38 0.16 13.34
N ALA A 81 -8.56 0.00 12.76
CA ALA A 81 -8.80 -0.75 11.52
C ALA A 81 -8.87 0.11 10.25
N ARG A 82 -8.26 1.30 10.27
CA ARG A 82 -8.28 2.23 9.14
C ARG A 82 -7.21 1.88 8.10
N TYR A 83 -7.59 1.90 6.83
CA TYR A 83 -6.68 1.80 5.70
C TYR A 83 -6.98 2.93 4.71
N THR A 84 -6.02 3.21 3.83
CA THR A 84 -6.12 4.33 2.89
C THR A 84 -5.79 3.84 1.48
N LEU A 85 -6.52 4.34 0.49
CA LEU A 85 -6.12 4.30 -0.91
C LEU A 85 -5.39 5.59 -1.28
N VAL A 86 -4.20 5.48 -1.84
CA VAL A 86 -3.36 6.60 -2.28
C VAL A 86 -3.11 6.53 -3.78
N HIS A 87 -3.22 7.65 -4.49
CA HIS A 87 -2.93 7.76 -5.91
C HIS A 87 -2.77 9.22 -6.34
N LYS A 88 -2.37 9.46 -7.59
CA LYS A 88 -2.54 10.76 -8.24
C LYS A 88 -3.99 10.94 -8.65
N SER A 89 -4.62 12.02 -8.20
CA SER A 89 -6.01 12.31 -8.51
C SER A 89 -6.20 12.65 -10.00
N PRO A 90 -7.15 12.00 -10.71
CA PRO A 90 -7.53 12.43 -12.05
C PRO A 90 -8.37 13.72 -12.04
N ILE A 91 -8.95 14.09 -10.90
CA ILE A 91 -9.79 15.28 -10.77
C ILE A 91 -8.93 16.52 -10.47
N THR A 92 -8.00 16.39 -9.53
CA THR A 92 -7.20 17.54 -9.07
C THR A 92 -5.81 17.58 -9.70
N GLY A 93 -5.35 16.49 -10.31
CA GLY A 93 -3.99 16.34 -10.83
C GLY A 93 -2.89 16.22 -9.76
N GLY A 94 -3.25 16.28 -8.48
CA GLY A 94 -2.33 16.22 -7.34
C GLY A 94 -2.43 14.94 -6.53
N TRP A 95 -1.99 15.01 -5.28
CA TRP A 95 -2.13 13.92 -4.31
C TRP A 95 -3.61 13.65 -3.98
N ASN A 96 -3.98 12.37 -3.86
CA ASN A 96 -5.23 11.96 -3.23
C ASN A 96 -5.01 10.79 -2.29
N ASP A 97 -5.68 10.91 -1.15
CA ASP A 97 -5.82 9.85 -0.18
C ASP A 97 -7.28 9.66 0.24
N ALA A 98 -7.78 8.43 0.18
CA ALA A 98 -9.15 8.07 0.52
C ALA A 98 -9.14 7.05 1.65
N ASN A 99 -9.66 7.43 2.82
CA ASN A 99 -9.64 6.59 4.02
C ASN A 99 -10.92 5.76 4.18
N SER A 100 -10.76 4.50 4.58
CA SER A 100 -11.86 3.60 4.90
C SER A 100 -11.54 2.76 6.14
N GLY A 101 -12.59 2.17 6.74
CA GLY A 101 -12.50 1.29 7.90
C GLY A 101 -12.96 -0.14 7.57
N GLY A 102 -13.47 -0.84 8.58
CA GLY A 102 -13.97 -2.21 8.42
C GLY A 102 -12.85 -3.24 8.54
N TYR A 103 -12.96 -4.33 7.77
CA TYR A 103 -12.10 -5.51 7.94
C TYR A 103 -10.93 -5.59 6.95
N PHE A 104 -10.95 -4.82 5.86
CA PHE A 104 -9.94 -4.94 4.80
C PHE A 104 -8.51 -4.76 5.31
N GLY A 105 -8.24 -3.66 6.04
CA GLY A 105 -6.89 -3.37 6.55
C GLY A 105 -6.36 -4.43 7.54
N PRO A 106 -7.15 -4.85 8.55
CA PRO A 106 -6.79 -5.97 9.42
C PRO A 106 -6.55 -7.29 8.69
N GLU A 107 -7.40 -7.66 7.71
CA GLU A 107 -7.20 -8.90 6.95
C GLU A 107 -5.94 -8.84 6.06
N LEU A 108 -5.64 -7.68 5.47
CA LEU A 108 -4.39 -7.50 4.72
C LEU A 108 -3.14 -7.66 5.59
N LYS A 109 -3.17 -7.11 6.82
CA LYS A 109 -2.10 -7.34 7.81
C LYS A 109 -1.97 -8.81 8.18
N LYS A 110 -3.09 -9.52 8.40
CA LYS A 110 -3.09 -10.96 8.71
C LYS A 110 -2.52 -11.80 7.57
N ALA A 111 -2.77 -11.41 6.33
CA ALA A 111 -2.17 -12.02 5.14
C ALA A 111 -0.65 -11.75 5.02
N GLY A 112 -0.07 -10.93 5.90
CA GLY A 112 1.36 -10.69 5.98
C GLY A 112 1.83 -9.47 5.17
N TYR A 113 0.94 -8.52 4.85
CA TYR A 113 1.28 -7.35 4.06
C TYR A 113 0.85 -6.03 4.72
N ASP A 114 1.69 -5.01 4.58
CA ASP A 114 1.44 -3.64 5.03
C ASP A 114 0.79 -2.78 3.93
N ALA A 115 1.05 -3.13 2.67
CA ALA A 115 0.52 -2.40 1.52
C ALA A 115 0.45 -3.27 0.26
N VAL A 116 -0.39 -2.85 -0.68
CA VAL A 116 -0.44 -3.34 -2.07
C VAL A 116 -0.37 -2.13 -3.00
N PHE A 117 0.60 -2.10 -3.90
CA PHE A 117 0.72 -1.09 -4.94
C PHE A 117 0.46 -1.72 -6.30
N ILE A 118 -0.37 -1.06 -7.10
CA ILE A 118 -0.84 -1.57 -8.40
C ILE A 118 -0.43 -0.58 -9.48
N THR A 119 0.20 -1.10 -10.53
CA THR A 119 0.62 -0.38 -11.75
C THR A 119 0.14 -1.10 -13.00
N GLY A 120 0.32 -0.46 -14.16
CA GLY A 120 -0.08 -1.04 -15.44
C GLY A 120 -1.60 -1.12 -15.63
N ILE A 121 -2.01 -1.66 -16.77
CA ILE A 121 -3.42 -1.80 -17.15
C ILE A 121 -3.61 -3.21 -17.70
N SER A 122 -4.54 -3.97 -17.12
CA SER A 122 -4.91 -5.28 -17.65
C SER A 122 -5.78 -5.11 -18.91
N PRO A 123 -5.60 -5.93 -19.96
CA PRO A 123 -6.41 -5.85 -21.19
C PRO A 123 -7.88 -6.29 -20.97
N LYS A 124 -8.22 -6.86 -19.82
CA LYS A 124 -9.57 -7.31 -19.46
C LYS A 124 -9.82 -7.08 -17.95
N PRO A 125 -11.09 -7.08 -17.50
CA PRO A 125 -11.39 -7.01 -16.08
C PRO A 125 -10.77 -8.19 -15.30
N VAL A 126 -10.08 -7.88 -14.21
CA VAL A 126 -9.42 -8.84 -13.32
C VAL A 126 -9.59 -8.42 -11.86
N TYR A 127 -9.30 -9.34 -10.94
CA TYR A 127 -9.22 -9.07 -9.51
C TYR A 127 -7.93 -9.67 -8.94
N LEU A 128 -7.44 -9.07 -7.85
CA LEU A 128 -6.31 -9.62 -7.09
C LEU A 128 -6.85 -10.44 -5.90
N TRP A 129 -6.40 -11.68 -5.78
CA TRP A 129 -6.76 -12.58 -4.68
C TRP A 129 -5.55 -12.81 -3.77
N ILE A 130 -5.72 -12.59 -2.47
CA ILE A 130 -4.69 -12.79 -1.43
C ILE A 130 -5.28 -13.75 -0.39
N ASN A 131 -4.55 -14.83 -0.07
CA ASN A 131 -4.92 -15.84 0.92
C ASN A 131 -3.69 -16.30 1.69
#